data_AF-A0A1J3HIC5-F1
#
_entry.id   AF-A0A1J3HIC5-F1
#
_cell.length_a   1.000
_cell.length_b   1.000
_cell.length_c   1.000
_cell.angle_alpha   90.00
_cell.angle_beta   90.00
_cell.angle_gamma   90.00
#
_symmetry.space_group_name_H-M   'P 1'
#
loop_
_entity.id
_entity.type
_entity.pdbx_description
1 polymer ?
#
loop_
_entity_poly.entity_id
_entity_poly.type
_entity_poly.pdbx_seq_one_letter_code
_entity_poly.pdbx_strand_id
1 'polypeptide(L)'
;SSLIHFNSTTSILNVTLPHSLFQSLQDCALKTLTNQHHTGALYQAILPDNLSGIEVSIVRLTGKSLWNHGAKFSNVLIPARSVS
;
A
#
# COMPACT_ATOMS: atom_id res chain seq x y z
N SER A 1 15.64 5.24 -18.00
CA SER A 1 14.81 4.72 -16.89
C SER A 1 13.99 5.86 -16.32
N SER A 2 12.67 5.86 -16.46
CA SER A 2 11.82 6.88 -15.86
C SER A 2 11.56 6.53 -14.39
N LEU A 3 11.96 7.44 -13.49
CA LEU A 3 11.58 7.41 -12.08
C LEU A 3 10.11 7.81 -12.00
N ILE A 4 9.24 6.85 -11.69
CA ILE A 4 7.85 7.14 -11.35
C ILE A 4 7.88 7.77 -9.95
N HIS A 5 7.73 9.08 -9.88
CA HIS A 5 7.60 9.81 -8.63
C HIS A 5 6.18 9.59 -8.10
N PHE A 6 6.01 8.64 -7.17
CA PHE A 6 4.77 8.52 -6.42
C PHE A 6 4.68 9.70 -5.46
N ASN A 7 3.95 10.74 -5.85
CA ASN A 7 3.48 11.73 -4.91
C ASN A 7 2.45 11.03 -4.01
N SER A 8 2.88 10.63 -2.80
CA SER A 8 2.04 9.87 -1.88
C SER A 8 1.04 10.83 -1.24
N THR A 9 -0.04 11.15 -1.96
CA THR A 9 -1.18 11.85 -1.39
C THR A 9 -2.12 10.81 -0.80
N THR A 10 -2.05 10.63 0.53
CA THR A 10 -3.00 9.78 1.25
C THR A 10 -4.32 10.51 1.41
N SER A 11 -5.18 10.37 0.40
CA SER A 11 -6.57 10.82 0.47
C SER A 11 -7.49 9.64 0.18
N ILE A 12 -7.67 8.76 1.17
CA ILE A 12 -8.83 7.87 1.22
C ILE A 12 -9.40 8.00 2.63
N LEU A 13 -10.59 8.61 2.70
CA LEU A 13 -11.32 9.17 3.85
C LEU A 13 -10.96 10.64 4.15
N ASN A 14 -11.98 11.48 4.20
CA ASN A 14 -11.98 12.93 4.49
C ASN A 14 -11.53 13.26 5.94
N VAL A 15 -10.55 12.54 6.46
CA VAL A 15 -10.07 12.62 7.85
C VAL A 15 -8.57 12.83 7.80
N THR A 16 -8.14 14.06 8.11
CA THR A 16 -6.73 14.36 8.32
C THR A 16 -6.28 13.65 9.61
N LEU A 17 -5.52 12.57 9.47
CA LEU A 17 -4.91 11.91 10.62
C LEU A 17 -3.76 12.76 11.18
N PRO A 18 -3.53 12.76 12.51
CA PRO A 18 -2.33 13.36 13.07
C PRO A 18 -1.07 12.76 12.44
N HIS A 19 -0.10 13.60 12.08
CA HIS A 19 1.13 13.16 11.39
C HIS A 19 1.87 12.03 12.13
N SER A 20 1.91 12.07 13.47
CA SER A 20 2.55 11.03 14.30
C SER A 20 1.82 9.68 14.22
N LEU A 21 0.49 9.69 14.16
CA LEU A 21 -0.29 8.47 13.99
C LEU A 21 -0.08 7.90 12.59
N PHE A 22 -0.12 8.76 11.56
CA PHE A 22 0.14 8.34 10.19
C PHE A 22 1.51 7.66 10.04
N GLN A 23 2.57 8.27 10.59
CA GLN A 23 3.92 7.70 10.56
C GLN A 23 3.99 6.34 11.26
N SER A 24 3.33 6.21 12.41
CA SER A 24 3.30 4.94 13.16
C SER A 24 2.65 3.82 12.36
N LEU A 25 1.51 4.09 11.70
CA LEU A 25 0.84 3.12 10.85
C LEU A 25 1.66 2.77 9.62
N GLN A 26 2.31 3.77 9.00
CA GLN A 26 3.22 3.56 7.88
C GLN A 26 4.39 2.64 8.26
N ASP A 27 5.00 2.85 9.43
CA ASP A 27 6.13 2.04 9.89
C ASP A 27 5.71 0.57 10.12
N CYS A 28 4.55 0.34 10.74
CA CYS A 28 3.99 -1.01 10.90
C CYS A 28 3.73 -1.70 9.54
N ALA A 29 3.17 -0.95 8.59
CA ALA A 29 2.91 -1.47 7.25
C ALA A 29 4.22 -1.81 6.51
N LEU A 30 5.22 -0.94 6.56
CA LEU A 30 6.52 -1.20 5.92
C LEU A 30 7.26 -2.38 6.55
N LYS A 31 7.23 -2.53 7.87
CA LYS A 31 7.77 -3.72 8.56
C LYS A 31 7.15 -5.02 8.07
N THR A 32 5.86 -4.99 7.73
CA THR A 32 5.14 -6.15 7.19
C THR A 32 5.73 -6.58 5.84
N LEU A 33 6.09 -5.62 4.98
CA LEU A 33 6.76 -5.89 3.70
C LEU A 33 8.20 -6.39 3.84
N THR A 34 8.92 -6.01 4.91
CA THR A 34 10.27 -6.54 5.15
C THR A 34 10.25 -8.05 5.35
N ASN A 35 9.18 -8.58 5.95
CA ASN A 35 8.99 -10.01 6.20
C ASN A 35 8.32 -10.77 5.04
N GLN A 36 7.88 -10.07 3.99
CA GLN A 36 7.06 -10.64 2.92
C GLN A 36 7.60 -10.30 1.54
N HIS A 37 7.89 -11.33 0.74
CA HIS A 37 8.67 -11.17 -0.49
C HIS A 37 7.83 -11.05 -1.77
N HIS A 38 6.51 -11.31 -1.74
CA HIS A 38 5.70 -11.34 -2.96
C HIS A 38 5.16 -9.96 -3.36
N THR A 39 5.43 -9.56 -4.61
CA THR A 39 4.78 -8.41 -5.27
C THR A 39 3.31 -8.74 -5.56
N GLY A 40 2.42 -7.77 -5.38
CA GLY A 40 1.02 -7.88 -5.78
C GLY A 40 0.11 -8.65 -4.83
N ALA A 41 0.63 -9.14 -3.70
CA ALA A 41 -0.17 -9.71 -2.63
C ALA A 41 -0.58 -8.64 -1.61
N LEU A 42 -1.83 -8.70 -1.14
CA LEU A 42 -2.33 -7.85 -0.07
C LEU A 42 -2.01 -8.49 1.28
N TYR A 43 -1.48 -7.68 2.20
CA TYR A 43 -1.08 -8.14 3.52
C TYR A 43 -1.64 -7.23 4.60
N GLN A 44 -2.09 -7.81 5.70
CA GLN A 44 -2.50 -7.08 6.89
C GLN A 44 -1.27 -6.81 7.76
N ALA A 45 -1.12 -5.55 8.19
CA ALA A 45 -0.03 -5.16 9.07
C ALA A 45 -0.32 -5.61 10.51
N ILE A 46 0.71 -6.10 11.19
CA ILE A 46 0.62 -6.41 12.62
C ILE A 46 0.78 -5.09 13.38
N LEU A 47 -0.27 -4.70 14.11
CA LEU A 47 -0.29 -3.49 14.90
C LEU A 47 -0.09 -3.80 16.39
N PRO A 48 0.48 -2.85 17.17
CA PRO A 48 0.49 -2.94 18.62
C PRO A 48 -0.91 -2.82 19.23
N ASP A 49 -1.10 -3.35 20.43
CA ASP A 49 -2.41 -3.43 21.11
C ASP A 49 -3.12 -2.09 21.29
N ASN A 50 -2.35 -1.00 21.46
CA ASN A 50 -2.88 0.36 21.57
C ASN A 50 -3.52 0.88 20.27
N LEU A 51 -3.40 0.14 19.16
CA LEU A 51 -4.03 0.41 17.86
C LEU A 51 -4.97 -0.72 17.41
N SER A 52 -5.42 -1.57 18.34
CA SER A 52 -6.25 -2.76 18.07
C SER A 52 -7.61 -2.51 17.40
N GLY A 53 -8.03 -1.25 17.19
CA GLY A 53 -9.23 -0.87 16.44
C GLY A 53 -8.99 -0.40 15.00
N ILE A 54 -7.74 -0.41 14.52
CA ILE A 54 -7.37 0.07 13.18
C ILE A 54 -6.97 -1.11 12.32
N GLU A 55 -7.53 -1.22 11.12
CA GLU A 55 -7.04 -2.15 10.10
C GLU A 55 -6.11 -1.42 9.12
N VAL A 56 -4.90 -1.94 8.97
CA VAL A 56 -3.94 -1.45 7.96
C VAL A 56 -3.58 -2.58 7.03
N SER A 57 -3.88 -2.39 5.75
CA SER A 57 -3.47 -3.30 4.68
C SER A 57 -2.40 -2.64 3.80
N ILE A 58 -1.42 -3.42 3.34
CA ILE A 58 -0.35 -2.98 2.46
C ILE A 58 -0.15 -3.97 1.31
N VAL A 59 0.25 -3.44 0.16
CA VAL A 59 0.68 -4.24 -1.00
C VAL A 59 1.95 -3.65 -1.60
N ARG A 60 2.90 -4.52 -1.94
CA ARG A 60 4.10 -4.12 -2.66
C ARG A 60 3.85 -4.12 -4.17
N LEU A 61 4.02 -2.97 -4.79
CA LEU A 61 3.83 -2.75 -6.23
C LEU A 61 5.16 -2.55 -6.96
N THR A 62 5.96 -3.61 -7.03
CA THR A 62 7.29 -3.57 -7.64
C THR A 62 7.40 -4.57 -8.79
N GLY A 63 7.06 -4.16 -10.01
CA GLY A 63 7.30 -4.99 -11.18
C GLY A 63 6.60 -4.48 -12.44
N LYS A 64 7.27 -4.61 -13.59
CA LYS A 64 6.67 -4.34 -14.91
C LYS A 64 5.47 -5.24 -15.17
N SER A 65 5.49 -6.49 -14.68
CA SER A 65 4.39 -7.43 -14.81
C SER A 65 3.10 -6.94 -14.15
N LEU A 66 3.18 -6.28 -12.99
CA LEU A 66 2.01 -5.73 -12.31
C LEU A 66 1.36 -4.61 -13.14
N TRP A 67 2.17 -3.73 -13.74
CA TRP A 67 1.66 -2.68 -14.62
C TRP A 67 1.14 -3.22 -15.95
N ASN A 68 1.70 -4.33 -16.44
CA ASN A 68 1.26 -4.95 -17.68
C ASN A 68 -0.07 -5.71 -17.51
N HIS A 69 -0.26 -6.44 -16.40
CA HIS A 69 -1.46 -7.26 -16.17
C HIS A 69 -2.54 -6.54 -15.34
N GLY A 70 -2.17 -5.48 -14.62
CA GLY A 70 -3.04 -4.86 -13.63
C GLY A 70 -3.13 -5.66 -12.32
N ALA A 71 -3.93 -5.14 -11.39
CA ALA A 71 -4.26 -5.78 -10.13
C ALA A 71 -5.60 -5.27 -9.60
N LYS A 72 -6.37 -6.13 -8.93
CA LYS A 72 -7.63 -5.75 -8.26
C LYS A 72 -7.54 -6.13 -6.78
N PHE A 73 -7.49 -5.13 -5.92
CA PHE A 73 -7.63 -5.24 -4.48
C PHE A 73 -9.03 -4.81 -4.06
N SER A 74 -9.39 -5.02 -2.79
CA SER A 74 -10.73 -4.72 -2.26
C SER A 74 -11.20 -3.31 -2.59
N ASN A 75 -10.33 -2.30 -2.47
CA ASN A 75 -10.67 -0.90 -2.66
C ASN A 75 -9.82 -0.19 -3.73
N VAL A 76 -8.90 -0.91 -4.37
CA VAL A 76 -7.94 -0.34 -5.31
C VAL A 76 -7.91 -1.19 -6.58
N LEU A 77 -8.20 -0.56 -7.72
CA LEU A 77 -8.03 -1.15 -9.03
C LEU A 77 -6.80 -0.51 -9.70
N ILE A 78 -5.83 -1.34 -10.07
CA ILE A 78 -4.72 -0.97 -10.94
C ILE A 78 -5.05 -1.54 -12.32
N PRO A 79 -5.41 -0.71 -13.31
CA PRO A 79 -5.71 -1.20 -14.64
C PRO A 79 -4.45 -1.79 -15.29
N ALA A 80 -4.65 -2.83 -16.11
CA ALA A 80 -3.62 -3.30 -17.02
C ALA A 80 -3.25 -2.17 -17.99
N ARG A 81 -1.98 -2.10 -18.39
CA ARG A 81 -1.57 -1.22 -19.49
C ARG A 81 -2.35 -1.60 -20.74
N SER A 82 -3.06 -0.64 -21.32
CA SER A 82 -3.62 -0.79 -22.66
C SER A 82 -2.46 -0.98 -23.63
N VAL A 83 -2.38 -2.16 -24.25
CA VAL A 83 -1.53 -2.36 -25.43
C VAL A 83 -2.31 -1.83 -26.62
N SER A 84 -1.92 -0.66 -27.11
CA SER A 84 -2.32 -0.17 -28.45
C SER A 84 -1.36 -0.71 -29.49
#